data_AF-A0A956J382-F1
#
_entry.id   AF-A0A956J382-F1
#
_cell.length_a   1.000
_cell.length_b   1.000
_cell.length_c   1.000
_cell.angle_alpha   90.00
_cell.angle_beta   90.00
_cell.angle_gamma   90.00
#
_symmetry.space_group_name_H-M   'P 1'
#
loop_
_entity.id
_entity.type
_entity.pdbx_description
1 polymer ?
#
loop_
_entity_poly.entity_id
_entity_poly.type
_entity_poly.pdbx_seq_one_letter_code
_entity_poly.pdbx_strand_id
1 'polypeptide(L)'
;AVRRDEDERVKRWSALALTRLGRGAPLTFELVKGDDSEWRRLAALALAESGDKRGEAILIAWWKDEEARDFTRSQQILAALGHLRSEDAVWPFVQSLDDVRLRPYIARALAQIGEDVARVPLAKALSKERYQSARVALTESLVELGATAELVEPLKHFLGVPDPLAGGVGFAREAKILDRLGGPDGRHLAKLEKQAGLGVQLLLVVPKGGNGKGVRALVRAQSEAGGKVYIGPEQVVLKYDRHGVPRSPKDLPRINYDQATVLEVPASTAPVEVWSQLGDAVGAKPGKPVNVVVFAERGVSLLGLALVPLSDELPPPPPKPWKPGQKEE
;
A
#
# COMPACT_ATOMS: atom_id res chain seq x y z
N ALA A 1 12.46 -13.78 -43.93
CA ALA A 1 13.55 -14.09 -42.99
C ALA A 1 13.33 -15.46 -42.34
N VAL A 2 12.31 -15.65 -41.49
CA VAL A 2 12.10 -16.88 -40.67
C VAL A 2 12.04 -18.20 -41.46
N ARG A 3 11.44 -18.24 -42.65
CA ARG A 3 11.27 -19.49 -43.42
C ARG A 3 12.52 -19.93 -44.19
N ARG A 4 13.60 -19.12 -44.22
CA ARG A 4 14.79 -19.36 -45.06
C ARG A 4 16.09 -19.56 -44.26
N ASP A 5 16.03 -19.51 -42.94
CA ASP A 5 17.19 -19.83 -42.12
C ASP A 5 17.38 -21.36 -42.05
N GLU A 6 18.60 -21.85 -41.93
CA GLU A 6 18.85 -23.29 -41.78
C GLU A 6 18.88 -23.70 -40.29
N ASP A 7 19.10 -22.74 -39.38
CA ASP A 7 19.14 -23.00 -37.94
C ASP A 7 17.74 -23.01 -37.32
N GLU A 8 17.33 -24.19 -36.87
CA GLU A 8 16.05 -24.40 -36.18
C GLU A 8 15.89 -23.53 -34.92
N ARG A 9 16.96 -23.23 -34.17
CA ARG A 9 16.88 -22.34 -33.00
C ARG A 9 16.56 -20.91 -33.44
N VAL A 10 17.15 -20.43 -34.52
CA VAL A 10 16.88 -19.08 -35.06
C VAL A 10 15.43 -18.98 -35.55
N LYS A 11 14.90 -20.02 -36.19
CA LYS A 11 13.49 -20.08 -36.60
C LYS A 11 12.54 -19.99 -35.40
N ARG A 12 12.79 -20.80 -34.36
CA ARG A 12 11.97 -20.80 -33.14
C ARG A 12 12.00 -19.44 -32.46
N TRP A 13 13.18 -18.85 -32.24
CA TRP A 13 13.29 -17.50 -31.65
C TRP A 13 12.58 -16.43 -32.47
N SER A 14 12.73 -16.48 -33.80
CA SER A 14 12.07 -15.52 -34.69
C SER A 14 10.54 -15.66 -34.64
N ALA A 15 10.01 -16.88 -34.55
CA ALA A 15 8.58 -17.11 -34.38
C ALA A 15 8.05 -16.55 -33.06
N LEU A 16 8.76 -16.79 -31.95
CA LEU A 16 8.40 -16.21 -30.65
C LEU A 16 8.40 -14.68 -30.68
N ALA A 17 9.41 -14.06 -31.30
CA ALA A 17 9.49 -12.61 -31.45
C ALA A 17 8.33 -12.04 -32.28
N LEU A 18 7.98 -12.69 -33.41
CA LEU A 18 6.83 -12.28 -34.22
C LEU A 18 5.50 -12.37 -33.45
N THR A 19 5.34 -13.40 -32.62
CA THR A 19 4.15 -13.56 -31.76
C THR A 19 4.07 -12.45 -30.72
N ARG A 20 5.17 -12.13 -30.03
CA ARG A 20 5.23 -10.99 -29.07
C ARG A 20 4.87 -9.65 -29.70
N LEU A 21 5.21 -9.47 -30.98
CA LEU A 21 4.86 -8.27 -31.75
C LEU A 21 3.40 -8.27 -32.25
N GLY A 22 2.58 -9.24 -31.84
CA GLY A 22 1.16 -9.35 -32.22
C GLY A 22 0.93 -9.82 -33.66
N ARG A 23 1.97 -10.19 -34.40
CA ARG A 23 1.83 -10.69 -35.79
C ARG A 23 1.42 -12.17 -35.83
N GLY A 24 1.77 -12.91 -34.78
CA GLY A 24 1.59 -14.35 -34.71
C GLY A 24 2.52 -15.11 -35.65
N ALA A 25 2.89 -16.33 -35.28
CA ALA A 25 3.63 -17.25 -36.13
C ALA A 25 3.08 -18.67 -35.99
N PRO A 26 2.75 -19.39 -37.08
CA PRO A 26 2.28 -20.78 -37.01
C PRO A 26 3.18 -21.68 -36.17
N LEU A 27 4.50 -21.50 -36.30
CA LEU A 27 5.50 -22.24 -35.53
C LEU A 27 5.33 -22.04 -34.01
N THR A 28 4.91 -20.87 -33.52
CA THR A 28 4.65 -20.69 -32.08
C THR A 28 3.50 -21.58 -31.58
N PHE A 29 2.46 -21.78 -32.41
CA PHE A 29 1.33 -22.66 -32.08
C PHE A 29 1.69 -24.16 -32.17
N GLU A 30 2.70 -24.51 -32.96
CA GLU A 30 3.27 -25.86 -32.98
C GLU A 30 4.14 -26.09 -31.74
N LEU A 31 5.02 -25.14 -31.42
CA LEU A 31 5.93 -25.23 -30.27
C LEU A 31 5.18 -25.36 -28.93
N VAL A 32 4.06 -24.65 -28.76
CA VAL A 32 3.25 -24.77 -27.52
C VAL A 32 2.60 -26.15 -27.36
N LYS A 33 2.47 -26.93 -28.44
CA LYS A 33 1.96 -28.32 -28.44
C LYS A 33 3.07 -29.38 -28.48
N GLY A 34 4.32 -28.96 -28.65
CA GLY A 34 5.46 -29.86 -28.81
C GLY A 34 5.91 -30.51 -27.49
N ASP A 35 6.81 -31.49 -27.62
CA ASP A 35 7.32 -32.28 -26.49
C ASP A 35 8.50 -31.59 -25.77
N ASP A 36 9.21 -30.69 -26.44
CA ASP A 36 10.36 -29.97 -25.89
C ASP A 36 9.89 -28.94 -24.85
N SER A 37 10.14 -29.24 -23.56
CA SER A 37 9.63 -28.46 -22.44
C SER A 37 10.10 -27.01 -22.43
N GLU A 38 11.34 -26.74 -22.86
CA GLU A 38 11.90 -25.38 -22.87
C GLU A 38 11.13 -24.54 -23.90
N TRP A 39 11.02 -25.04 -25.13
CA TRP A 39 10.36 -24.31 -26.20
C TRP A 39 8.85 -24.22 -26.02
N ARG A 40 8.22 -25.24 -25.44
CA ARG A 40 6.80 -25.21 -25.07
C ARG A 40 6.51 -24.09 -24.06
N ARG A 41 7.34 -23.96 -23.02
CA ARG A 41 7.25 -22.90 -22.01
C ARG A 41 7.47 -21.51 -22.60
N LEU A 42 8.49 -21.36 -23.45
CA LEU A 42 8.78 -20.08 -24.12
C LEU A 42 7.69 -19.67 -25.13
N ALA A 43 7.10 -20.65 -25.83
CA ALA A 43 5.95 -20.41 -26.71
C ALA A 43 4.71 -19.98 -25.92
N ALA A 44 4.40 -20.65 -24.82
CA ALA A 44 3.32 -20.27 -23.93
C ALA A 44 3.48 -18.84 -23.39
N LEU A 45 4.72 -18.46 -23.00
CA LEU A 45 5.01 -17.11 -22.54
C LEU A 45 4.83 -16.06 -23.63
N ALA A 46 5.36 -16.31 -24.84
CA ALA A 46 5.21 -15.39 -25.97
C ALA A 46 3.74 -15.18 -26.36
N LEU A 47 2.91 -16.23 -26.27
CA LEU A 47 1.47 -16.15 -26.50
C LEU A 47 0.79 -15.27 -25.44
N ALA A 48 1.07 -15.52 -24.16
CA ALA A 48 0.50 -14.74 -23.07
C ALA A 48 0.88 -13.26 -23.10
N GLU A 49 2.15 -12.95 -23.44
CA GLU A 49 2.64 -11.57 -23.64
C GLU A 49 1.92 -10.85 -24.79
N SER A 50 1.35 -11.60 -25.75
CA SER A 50 0.53 -11.07 -26.84
C SER A 50 -0.97 -11.04 -26.55
N GLY A 51 -1.40 -11.46 -25.34
CA GLY A 51 -2.80 -11.54 -24.94
C GLY A 51 -3.51 -12.86 -25.28
N ASP A 52 -2.77 -13.87 -25.73
CA ASP A 52 -3.33 -15.16 -26.15
C ASP A 52 -3.26 -16.21 -25.02
N LYS A 53 -4.43 -16.74 -24.63
CA LYS A 53 -4.60 -17.68 -23.51
C LYS A 53 -4.22 -19.14 -23.83
N ARG A 54 -3.90 -19.49 -25.08
CA ARG A 54 -3.61 -20.89 -25.46
C ARG A 54 -2.46 -21.55 -24.71
N GLY A 55 -1.56 -20.76 -24.09
CA GLY A 55 -0.45 -21.23 -23.26
C GLY A 55 -0.68 -21.14 -21.74
N GLU A 56 -1.84 -20.68 -21.28
CA GLU A 56 -2.07 -20.31 -19.87
C GLU A 56 -1.81 -21.47 -18.89
N ALA A 57 -2.36 -22.65 -19.16
CA ALA A 57 -2.14 -23.84 -18.33
C ALA A 57 -0.65 -24.24 -18.24
N ILE A 58 0.11 -24.03 -19.30
CA ILE A 58 1.57 -24.31 -19.32
C ILE A 58 2.31 -23.32 -18.44
N LEU A 59 1.92 -22.04 -18.45
CA LEU A 59 2.51 -21.02 -17.58
C LEU A 59 2.19 -21.25 -16.11
N ILE A 60 0.96 -21.66 -15.78
CA ILE A 60 0.58 -22.02 -14.41
C ILE A 60 1.37 -23.25 -13.94
N ALA A 61 1.54 -24.26 -14.80
CA ALA A 61 2.39 -25.41 -14.49
C ALA A 61 3.86 -25.01 -14.32
N TRP A 62 4.37 -24.09 -15.14
CA TRP A 62 5.74 -23.57 -15.01
C TRP A 62 5.90 -22.76 -13.72
N TRP A 63 4.90 -21.98 -13.29
CA TRP A 63 4.92 -21.29 -12.00
C TRP A 63 5.03 -22.27 -10.82
N LYS A 64 4.33 -23.42 -10.88
CA LYS A 64 4.37 -24.43 -9.81
C LYS A 64 5.70 -25.19 -9.74
N ASP A 65 6.48 -25.17 -10.81
CA ASP A 65 7.80 -25.81 -10.89
C ASP A 65 8.90 -24.79 -10.55
N GLU A 66 9.16 -24.62 -9.25
CA GLU A 66 10.12 -23.63 -8.74
C GLU A 66 11.55 -23.86 -9.23
N GLU A 67 11.98 -25.12 -9.38
CA GLU A 67 13.33 -25.47 -9.85
C GLU A 67 13.55 -25.08 -11.31
N ALA A 68 12.48 -25.07 -12.11
CA ALA A 68 12.54 -24.73 -13.53
C ALA A 68 12.46 -23.23 -13.84
N ARG A 69 12.44 -22.35 -12.83
CA ARG A 69 12.34 -20.90 -13.04
C ARG A 69 13.28 -20.12 -12.12
N ASP A 70 14.03 -19.21 -12.73
CA ASP A 70 14.77 -18.20 -11.99
C ASP A 70 13.88 -16.99 -11.64
N PHE A 71 14.48 -15.99 -10.97
CA PHE A 71 13.77 -14.77 -10.58
C PHE A 71 13.21 -14.01 -11.80
N THR A 72 13.96 -13.91 -12.89
CA THR A 72 13.57 -13.19 -14.11
C THR A 72 12.37 -13.88 -14.78
N ARG A 73 12.42 -15.22 -14.91
CA ARG A 73 11.31 -16.01 -15.45
C ARG A 73 10.07 -15.92 -14.58
N SER A 74 10.25 -15.91 -13.26
CA SER A 74 9.14 -15.74 -12.32
C SER A 74 8.42 -14.41 -12.54
N GLN A 75 9.16 -13.30 -12.71
CA GLN A 75 8.57 -11.99 -13.01
C GLN A 75 7.82 -11.98 -14.35
N GLN A 76 8.39 -12.60 -15.39
CA GLN A 76 7.75 -12.70 -16.71
C GLN A 76 6.43 -13.47 -16.65
N ILE A 77 6.41 -14.60 -15.94
CA ILE A 77 5.20 -15.42 -15.77
C ILE A 77 4.13 -14.65 -15.00
N LEU A 78 4.51 -13.96 -13.90
CA LEU A 78 3.58 -13.13 -13.11
C LEU A 78 2.96 -12.02 -13.96
N ALA A 79 3.78 -11.28 -14.71
CA ALA A 79 3.31 -10.21 -15.58
C ALA A 79 2.40 -10.73 -16.71
N ALA A 80 2.76 -11.86 -17.32
CA ALA A 80 1.98 -12.45 -18.40
C ALA A 80 0.62 -12.96 -17.92
N LEU A 81 0.56 -13.71 -16.82
CA LEU A 81 -0.70 -14.21 -16.25
C LEU A 81 -1.54 -13.09 -15.64
N GLY A 82 -0.91 -12.04 -15.10
CA GLY A 82 -1.58 -10.80 -14.71
C GLY A 82 -2.26 -10.11 -15.89
N HIS A 83 -1.54 -9.92 -17.00
CA HIS A 83 -2.08 -9.32 -18.22
C HIS A 83 -3.25 -10.12 -18.82
N LEU A 84 -3.15 -11.45 -18.79
CA LEU A 84 -4.23 -12.33 -19.24
C LEU A 84 -5.45 -12.35 -18.32
N ARG A 85 -5.34 -11.79 -17.10
CA ARG A 85 -6.32 -11.94 -16.02
C ARG A 85 -6.67 -13.41 -15.80
N SER A 86 -5.64 -14.20 -15.53
CA SER A 86 -5.76 -15.63 -15.30
C SER A 86 -6.31 -15.91 -13.90
N GLU A 87 -7.62 -16.19 -13.80
CA GLU A 87 -8.27 -16.58 -12.54
C GLU A 87 -7.65 -17.87 -11.96
N ASP A 88 -7.28 -18.81 -12.83
CA ASP A 88 -6.63 -20.07 -12.44
C ASP A 88 -5.23 -19.88 -11.82
N ALA A 89 -4.60 -18.72 -12.03
CA ALA A 89 -3.30 -18.37 -11.44
C ALA A 89 -3.40 -17.82 -10.01
N VAL A 90 -4.60 -17.41 -9.56
CA VAL A 90 -4.78 -16.74 -8.25
C VAL A 90 -4.30 -17.60 -7.09
N TRP A 91 -4.76 -18.85 -6.98
CA TRP A 91 -4.33 -19.73 -5.89
C TRP A 91 -2.85 -20.12 -5.95
N PRO A 92 -2.29 -20.50 -7.12
CA PRO A 92 -0.85 -20.70 -7.27
C PRO A 92 -0.01 -19.48 -6.83
N PHE A 93 -0.47 -18.26 -7.11
CA PHE A 93 0.20 -17.02 -6.68
C PHE A 93 0.05 -16.79 -5.17
N VAL A 94 -1.14 -16.98 -4.61
CA VAL A 94 -1.41 -16.88 -3.18
C VAL A 94 -0.51 -17.83 -2.36
N GLN A 95 -0.33 -19.07 -2.83
CA GLN A 95 0.53 -20.07 -2.18
C GLN A 95 2.00 -19.64 -2.12
N SER A 96 2.44 -18.78 -3.04
CA SER A 96 3.82 -18.29 -3.12
C SER A 96 4.03 -16.91 -2.45
N LEU A 97 3.04 -16.34 -1.77
CA LEU A 97 3.18 -15.05 -1.07
C LEU A 97 4.25 -15.07 0.04
N ASP A 98 4.71 -16.22 0.48
CA ASP A 98 5.80 -16.34 1.45
C ASP A 98 7.20 -16.11 0.84
N ASP A 99 7.35 -16.14 -0.50
CA ASP A 99 8.58 -15.74 -1.17
C ASP A 99 8.80 -14.24 -1.03
N VAL A 100 9.73 -13.85 -0.15
CA VAL A 100 10.07 -12.46 0.15
C VAL A 100 10.47 -11.66 -1.09
N ARG A 101 11.19 -12.28 -2.04
CA ARG A 101 11.71 -11.58 -3.23
C ARG A 101 10.61 -11.37 -4.25
N LEU A 102 9.71 -12.34 -4.40
CA LEU A 102 8.64 -12.30 -5.40
C LEU A 102 7.36 -11.65 -4.89
N ARG A 103 7.13 -11.56 -3.58
CA ARG A 103 5.89 -11.06 -2.97
C ARG A 103 5.38 -9.73 -3.54
N PRO A 104 6.19 -8.68 -3.77
CA PRO A 104 5.69 -7.45 -4.38
C PRO A 104 5.17 -7.64 -5.81
N TYR A 105 5.77 -8.55 -6.57
CA TYR A 105 5.35 -8.88 -7.94
C TYR A 105 4.10 -9.75 -7.94
N ILE A 106 4.03 -10.70 -7.01
CA ILE A 106 2.85 -11.53 -6.78
C ILE A 106 1.64 -10.67 -6.41
N ALA A 107 1.82 -9.70 -5.52
CA ALA A 107 0.75 -8.77 -5.12
C ALA A 107 0.20 -7.99 -6.32
N ARG A 108 1.08 -7.41 -7.14
CA ARG A 108 0.67 -6.66 -8.35
C ARG A 108 0.01 -7.54 -9.40
N ALA A 109 0.51 -8.75 -9.60
CA ALA A 109 -0.11 -9.70 -10.52
C ALA A 109 -1.52 -10.09 -10.06
N LEU A 110 -1.72 -10.33 -8.76
CA LEU A 110 -3.04 -10.59 -8.18
C LEU A 110 -3.99 -9.41 -8.34
N ALA A 111 -3.52 -8.18 -8.13
CA ALA A 111 -4.32 -6.98 -8.37
C ALA A 111 -4.71 -6.81 -9.85
N GLN A 112 -3.77 -7.08 -10.77
CA GLN A 112 -4.02 -7.02 -12.20
C GLN A 112 -5.03 -8.08 -12.67
N ILE A 113 -5.00 -9.27 -12.06
CA ILE A 113 -6.00 -10.32 -12.29
C ILE A 113 -7.39 -9.82 -11.86
N GLY A 114 -7.48 -9.22 -10.66
CA GLY A 114 -8.68 -8.53 -10.21
C GLY A 114 -9.62 -9.36 -9.32
N GLU A 115 -9.24 -10.57 -8.93
CA GLU A 115 -10.07 -11.45 -8.12
C GLU A 115 -10.05 -11.07 -6.63
N ASP A 116 -11.22 -10.82 -6.07
CA ASP A 116 -11.40 -10.33 -4.69
C ASP A 116 -10.97 -11.35 -3.62
N VAL A 117 -11.01 -12.64 -3.95
CA VAL A 117 -10.53 -13.74 -3.07
C VAL A 117 -9.06 -13.56 -2.67
N ALA A 118 -8.28 -12.77 -3.40
CA ALA A 118 -6.89 -12.45 -3.07
C ALA A 118 -6.74 -11.43 -1.93
N ARG A 119 -7.78 -10.67 -1.58
CA ARG A 119 -7.71 -9.60 -0.55
C ARG A 119 -7.28 -10.13 0.82
N VAL A 120 -7.92 -11.20 1.30
CA VAL A 120 -7.61 -11.77 2.62
C VAL A 120 -6.19 -12.34 2.70
N PRO A 121 -5.72 -13.15 1.73
CA PRO A 121 -4.32 -13.57 1.67
C PRO A 121 -3.31 -12.42 1.63
N LEU A 122 -3.56 -11.39 0.82
CA LEU A 122 -2.69 -10.22 0.72
C LEU A 122 -2.64 -9.42 2.01
N ALA A 123 -3.77 -9.20 2.69
CA ALA A 123 -3.82 -8.53 3.98
C ALA A 123 -3.09 -9.32 5.08
N LYS A 124 -3.20 -10.65 5.06
CA LYS A 124 -2.43 -11.54 5.94
C LYS A 124 -0.94 -11.45 5.66
N ALA A 125 -0.52 -11.36 4.40
CA ALA A 125 0.87 -11.15 4.02
C ALA A 125 1.37 -9.77 4.47
N LEU A 126 0.59 -8.71 4.26
CA LEU A 126 0.91 -7.35 4.69
C LEU A 126 1.13 -7.29 6.20
N SER A 127 0.25 -7.89 7.00
CA SER A 127 0.32 -7.89 8.48
C SER A 127 1.63 -8.43 9.06
N LYS A 128 2.37 -9.25 8.30
CA LYS A 128 3.65 -9.85 8.69
C LYS A 128 4.84 -9.35 7.86
N GLU A 129 4.63 -8.32 7.05
CA GLU A 129 5.65 -7.81 6.13
C GLU A 129 6.65 -6.90 6.84
N ARG A 130 7.94 -7.20 6.68
CA ARG A 130 9.06 -6.46 7.30
C ARG A 130 9.69 -5.44 6.35
N TYR A 131 9.58 -5.64 5.04
CA TYR A 131 10.22 -4.78 4.05
C TYR A 131 9.27 -3.67 3.58
N GLN A 132 9.67 -2.41 3.79
CA GLN A 132 8.86 -1.23 3.46
C GLN A 132 8.36 -1.23 2.01
N SER A 133 9.22 -1.54 1.03
CA SER A 133 8.83 -1.60 -0.39
C SER A 133 7.75 -2.65 -0.67
N ALA A 134 7.80 -3.78 0.02
CA ALA A 134 6.78 -4.81 -0.09
C ALA A 134 5.47 -4.42 0.61
N ARG A 135 5.53 -3.69 1.75
CA ARG A 135 4.33 -3.15 2.41
C ARG A 135 3.56 -2.22 1.49
N VAL A 136 4.26 -1.33 0.79
CA VAL A 136 3.64 -0.40 -0.18
C VAL A 136 2.99 -1.19 -1.31
N ALA A 137 3.72 -2.12 -1.95
CA ALA A 137 3.17 -2.91 -3.06
C ALA A 137 1.94 -3.74 -2.66
N LEU A 138 1.96 -4.36 -1.48
CA LEU A 138 0.82 -5.12 -0.93
C LEU A 138 -0.37 -4.21 -0.66
N THR A 139 -0.13 -3.01 -0.09
CA THR A 139 -1.18 -2.04 0.22
C THR A 139 -1.80 -1.47 -1.06
N GLU A 140 -0.99 -1.07 -2.03
CA GLU A 140 -1.41 -0.61 -3.35
C GLU A 140 -2.28 -1.66 -4.03
N SER A 141 -1.81 -2.92 -4.07
CA SER A 141 -2.56 -4.04 -4.66
C SER A 141 -3.90 -4.29 -3.95
N LEU A 142 -3.94 -4.16 -2.62
CA LEU A 142 -5.18 -4.28 -1.85
C LEU A 142 -6.16 -3.14 -2.16
N VAL A 143 -5.68 -1.91 -2.29
CA VAL A 143 -6.51 -0.75 -2.67
C VAL A 143 -7.06 -0.90 -4.08
N GLU A 144 -6.24 -1.31 -5.05
CA GLU A 144 -6.67 -1.59 -6.43
C GLU A 144 -7.75 -2.69 -6.49
N LEU A 145 -7.61 -3.73 -5.66
CA LEU A 145 -8.62 -4.77 -5.50
C LEU A 145 -9.87 -4.29 -4.77
N GLY A 146 -9.93 -3.07 -4.25
CA GLY A 146 -11.07 -2.53 -3.50
C GLY A 146 -11.19 -3.07 -2.07
N ALA A 147 -10.08 -3.49 -1.46
CA ALA A 147 -10.06 -3.88 -0.06
C ALA A 147 -10.40 -2.70 0.86
N THR A 148 -11.12 -2.99 1.95
CA THR A 148 -11.51 -1.96 2.93
C THR A 148 -11.25 -2.47 4.35
N ALA A 149 -12.11 -3.34 4.87
CA ALA A 149 -11.97 -3.89 6.22
C ALA A 149 -10.64 -4.63 6.41
N GLU A 150 -10.14 -5.27 5.36
CA GLU A 150 -8.88 -6.01 5.33
C GLU A 150 -7.65 -5.10 5.54
N LEU A 151 -7.75 -3.83 5.15
CA LEU A 151 -6.67 -2.85 5.29
C LEU A 151 -6.60 -2.21 6.68
N VAL A 152 -7.68 -2.26 7.47
CA VAL A 152 -7.77 -1.48 8.71
C VAL A 152 -6.73 -1.90 9.73
N GLU A 153 -6.62 -3.19 10.04
CA GLU A 153 -5.65 -3.65 11.04
C GLU A 153 -4.19 -3.46 10.59
N PRO A 154 -3.81 -3.84 9.35
CA PRO A 154 -2.45 -3.60 8.87
C PRO A 154 -2.08 -2.11 8.81
N LEU A 155 -2.94 -1.24 8.28
CA LEU A 155 -2.65 0.20 8.20
C LEU A 155 -2.59 0.84 9.58
N LYS A 156 -3.50 0.47 10.51
CA LYS A 156 -3.43 0.93 11.89
C LYS A 156 -2.07 0.59 12.53
N HIS A 157 -1.55 -0.61 12.28
CA HIS A 157 -0.23 -1.00 12.79
C HIS A 157 0.90 -0.23 12.11
N PHE A 158 0.99 -0.28 10.77
CA PHE A 158 2.11 0.30 10.04
C PHE A 158 2.10 1.82 9.92
N LEU A 159 1.00 2.51 10.24
CA LEU A 159 1.03 3.96 10.46
C LEU A 159 1.59 4.32 11.84
N GLY A 160 1.59 3.37 12.79
CA GLY A 160 2.07 3.55 14.15
C GLY A 160 3.54 3.15 14.39
N VAL A 161 4.16 2.34 13.53
CA VAL A 161 5.57 1.91 13.67
C VAL A 161 6.56 3.07 13.46
N PRO A 162 7.81 3.02 13.98
CA PRO A 162 8.74 4.15 13.90
C PRO A 162 8.86 4.79 12.52
N ASP A 163 8.99 3.99 11.46
CA ASP A 163 8.97 4.40 10.06
C ASP A 163 7.61 4.07 9.42
N PRO A 164 6.63 5.00 9.49
CA PRO A 164 5.28 4.68 9.04
C PRO A 164 5.22 4.35 7.54
N LEU A 165 4.24 3.54 7.18
CA LEU A 165 3.99 3.15 5.79
C LEU A 165 3.88 4.39 4.90
N ALA A 166 4.79 4.50 3.94
CA ALA A 166 4.78 5.57 2.96
C ALA A 166 3.45 5.58 2.18
N GLY A 167 2.78 6.74 2.14
CA GLY A 167 1.50 6.89 1.44
C GLY A 167 0.31 6.30 2.19
N GLY A 168 0.47 5.81 3.42
CA GLY A 168 -0.58 5.11 4.16
C GLY A 168 -1.83 5.96 4.43
N VAL A 169 -1.70 7.27 4.64
CA VAL A 169 -2.86 8.17 4.75
C VAL A 169 -3.58 8.31 3.40
N GLY A 170 -2.81 8.37 2.30
CA GLY A 170 -3.33 8.36 0.94
C GLY A 170 -4.11 7.08 0.61
N PHE A 171 -3.53 5.92 0.90
CA PHE A 171 -4.19 4.62 0.71
C PHE A 171 -5.47 4.51 1.55
N ALA A 172 -5.43 4.97 2.81
CA ALA A 172 -6.61 5.01 3.67
C ALA A 172 -7.74 5.89 3.12
N ARG A 173 -7.38 7.03 2.53
CA ARG A 173 -8.33 7.94 1.87
C ARG A 173 -8.94 7.30 0.62
N GLU A 174 -8.13 6.68 -0.21
CA GLU A 174 -8.57 6.00 -1.44
C GLU A 174 -9.51 4.83 -1.14
N ALA A 175 -9.17 4.01 -0.14
CA ALA A 175 -10.01 2.93 0.36
C ALA A 175 -11.21 3.42 1.20
N LYS A 176 -11.36 4.73 1.45
CA LYS A 176 -12.44 5.33 2.25
C LYS A 176 -12.56 4.76 3.67
N ILE A 177 -11.42 4.53 4.32
CA ILE A 177 -11.32 3.98 5.68
C ILE A 177 -10.58 4.91 6.65
N LEU A 178 -10.37 6.17 6.28
CA LEU A 178 -9.60 7.13 7.07
C LEU A 178 -10.19 7.32 8.48
N ASP A 179 -11.51 7.34 8.61
CA ASP A 179 -12.25 7.39 9.87
C ASP A 179 -12.02 6.17 10.77
N ARG A 180 -11.85 4.99 10.16
CA ARG A 180 -11.51 3.75 10.88
C ARG A 180 -10.06 3.73 11.37
N LEU A 181 -9.22 4.63 10.86
CA LEU A 181 -7.81 4.79 11.23
C LEU A 181 -7.55 6.04 12.07
N GLY A 182 -8.58 6.64 12.65
CA GLY A 182 -8.47 7.81 13.53
C GLY A 182 -8.36 9.14 12.80
N GLY A 183 -8.74 9.18 11.53
CA GLY A 183 -8.95 10.40 10.77
C GLY A 183 -10.41 10.85 10.69
N PRO A 184 -10.70 11.93 9.95
CA PRO A 184 -12.05 12.43 9.77
C PRO A 184 -12.88 11.57 8.80
N ASP A 185 -14.21 11.59 8.97
CA ASP A 185 -15.14 11.08 7.94
C ASP A 185 -15.07 11.93 6.66
N GLY A 186 -15.72 11.48 5.58
CA GLY A 186 -15.67 12.18 4.29
C GLY A 186 -16.18 13.63 4.34
N ARG A 187 -17.15 13.96 5.20
CA ARG A 187 -17.67 15.33 5.32
C ARG A 187 -16.67 16.25 6.02
N HIS A 188 -16.09 15.76 7.11
CA HIS A 188 -15.11 16.50 7.89
C HIS A 188 -13.77 16.60 7.15
N LEU A 189 -13.41 15.60 6.34
CA LEU A 189 -12.25 15.66 5.45
C LEU A 189 -12.43 16.75 4.39
N ALA A 190 -13.59 16.80 3.72
CA ALA A 190 -13.90 17.85 2.74
C ALA A 190 -13.90 19.25 3.37
N LYS A 191 -14.31 19.36 4.65
CA LYS A 191 -14.21 20.61 5.42
C LYS A 191 -12.74 20.97 5.70
N LEU A 192 -11.93 20.00 6.11
CA LEU A 192 -10.50 20.17 6.35
C LEU A 192 -9.78 20.66 5.08
N GLU A 193 -10.02 20.01 3.94
CA GLU A 193 -9.45 20.37 2.63
C GLU A 193 -9.75 21.82 2.23
N LYS A 194 -10.97 22.31 2.54
CA LYS A 194 -11.41 23.66 2.13
C LYS A 194 -11.07 24.76 3.14
N GLN A 195 -10.94 24.43 4.42
CA GLN A 195 -10.98 25.42 5.50
C GLN A 195 -9.82 25.29 6.50
N ALA A 196 -8.81 24.45 6.24
CA ALA A 196 -7.67 24.27 7.14
C ALA A 196 -7.00 25.60 7.56
N GLY A 197 -6.93 26.59 6.65
CA GLY A 197 -6.38 27.91 6.94
C GLY A 197 -7.23 28.81 7.84
N LEU A 198 -8.45 28.39 8.22
CA LEU A 198 -9.32 29.10 9.16
C LEU A 198 -9.36 28.44 10.55
N GLY A 199 -8.74 27.26 10.71
CA GLY A 199 -8.92 26.40 11.87
C GLY A 199 -10.17 25.53 11.75
N VAL A 200 -9.99 24.22 11.80
CA VAL A 200 -11.08 23.24 11.72
C VAL A 200 -11.10 22.39 12.97
N GLN A 201 -12.20 22.46 13.73
CA GLN A 201 -12.45 21.56 14.85
C GLN A 201 -12.91 20.20 14.33
N LEU A 202 -12.29 19.13 14.84
CA LEU A 202 -12.56 17.74 14.49
C LEU A 202 -12.74 16.92 15.77
N LEU A 203 -13.79 16.12 15.81
CA LEU A 203 -13.96 15.03 16.77
C LEU A 203 -13.44 13.75 16.11
N LEU A 204 -12.30 13.25 16.56
CA LEU A 204 -11.64 12.07 16.02
C LEU A 204 -11.66 10.93 17.05
N VAL A 205 -11.66 9.68 16.60
CA VAL A 205 -11.58 8.51 17.49
C VAL A 205 -10.26 7.81 17.25
N VAL A 206 -9.34 7.89 18.21
CA VAL A 206 -8.07 7.16 18.11
C VAL A 206 -8.36 5.66 18.20
N PRO A 207 -7.93 4.82 17.24
CA PRO A 207 -8.14 3.38 17.30
C PRO A 207 -7.57 2.75 18.59
N LYS A 208 -8.13 1.60 18.99
CA LYS A 208 -7.57 0.81 20.11
C LYS A 208 -6.26 0.13 19.71
N GLY A 209 -5.43 -0.17 20.71
CA GLY A 209 -4.16 -0.90 20.54
C GLY A 209 -2.94 0.01 20.72
N GLY A 210 -1.87 -0.31 20.00
CA GLY A 210 -0.57 0.33 20.13
C GLY A 210 0.27 -0.22 21.29
N ASN A 211 1.45 0.35 21.48
CA ASN A 211 2.45 -0.03 22.49
C ASN A 211 2.36 0.81 23.77
N GLY A 212 1.34 1.65 23.91
CA GLY A 212 1.13 2.51 25.08
C GLY A 212 2.04 3.72 25.18
N LYS A 213 2.92 3.98 24.19
CA LYS A 213 3.89 5.10 24.23
C LYS A 213 3.33 6.43 23.73
N GLY A 214 2.12 6.44 23.16
CA GLY A 214 1.46 7.67 22.71
C GLY A 214 0.64 7.48 21.44
N VAL A 215 0.28 8.62 20.84
CA VAL A 215 -0.48 8.71 19.59
C VAL A 215 0.32 9.56 18.61
N ARG A 216 0.39 9.11 17.36
CA ARG A 216 0.99 9.85 16.25
C ARG A 216 -0.09 10.56 15.46
N ALA A 217 0.17 11.80 15.07
CA ALA A 217 -0.55 12.46 14.01
C ALA A 217 0.21 12.29 12.69
N LEU A 218 -0.49 11.82 11.66
CA LEU A 218 0.00 11.80 10.29
C LEU A 218 -0.85 12.74 9.44
N VAL A 219 -0.20 13.57 8.64
CA VAL A 219 -0.84 14.54 7.77
C VAL A 219 -0.36 14.33 6.35
N ARG A 220 -1.31 14.13 5.44
CA ARG A 220 -1.06 14.21 4.01
C ARG A 220 -1.32 15.64 3.56
N ALA A 221 -0.32 16.32 3.03
CA ALA A 221 -0.41 17.71 2.63
C ALA A 221 0.35 17.99 1.33
N GLN A 222 0.07 19.13 0.72
CA GLN A 222 0.76 19.62 -0.47
C GLN A 222 1.01 21.13 -0.32
N SER A 223 2.24 21.57 -0.59
CA SER A 223 2.62 22.98 -0.57
C SER A 223 3.83 23.20 -1.48
N GLU A 224 3.75 24.18 -2.39
CA GLU A 224 4.89 24.54 -3.25
C GLU A 224 6.00 25.29 -2.50
N ALA A 225 5.65 26.00 -1.42
CA ALA A 225 6.59 26.80 -0.64
C ALA A 225 6.99 26.13 0.69
N GLY A 226 6.38 24.99 1.03
CA GLY A 226 6.41 24.42 2.37
C GLY A 226 5.51 25.18 3.35
N GLY A 227 5.58 24.84 4.64
CA GLY A 227 4.83 25.51 5.70
C GLY A 227 4.49 24.57 6.84
N LYS A 228 3.64 25.02 7.76
CA LYS A 228 3.34 24.28 9.00
C LYS A 228 1.87 23.89 9.11
N VAL A 229 1.67 22.77 9.79
CA VAL A 229 0.36 22.29 10.23
C VAL A 229 0.38 22.16 11.74
N TYR A 230 -0.62 22.74 12.39
CA TYR A 230 -0.78 22.74 13.83
C TYR A 230 -1.98 21.88 14.20
N ILE A 231 -1.77 20.97 15.14
CA ILE A 231 -2.81 20.10 15.70
C ILE A 231 -2.76 20.24 17.21
N GLY A 232 -3.83 20.75 17.81
CA GLY A 232 -3.82 21.07 19.23
C GLY A 232 -5.23 21.15 19.82
N PRO A 233 -5.32 21.31 21.15
CA PRO A 233 -6.60 21.58 21.80
C PRO A 233 -7.16 22.94 21.36
N GLU A 234 -8.49 23.08 21.46
CA GLU A 234 -9.14 24.35 21.27
C GLU A 234 -8.74 25.34 22.37
N GLN A 235 -8.38 26.56 21.97
CA GLN A 235 -8.16 27.67 22.89
C GLN A 235 -9.53 28.18 23.36
N VAL A 236 -9.95 27.72 24.55
CA VAL A 236 -11.19 28.17 25.17
C VAL A 236 -11.01 29.60 25.67
N VAL A 237 -11.59 30.57 24.97
CA VAL A 237 -11.71 31.96 25.43
C VAL A 237 -13.09 32.13 26.03
N LEU A 238 -13.19 32.08 27.37
CA LEU A 238 -14.43 32.39 28.07
C LEU A 238 -14.71 33.89 27.94
N LYS A 239 -15.69 34.25 27.11
CA LYS A 239 -16.26 35.61 27.12
C LYS A 239 -17.38 35.63 28.14
N TYR A 240 -17.52 36.71 28.90
CA TYR A 240 -18.63 36.88 29.84
C TYR A 240 -19.61 37.93 29.30
N ASP A 241 -20.90 37.72 29.51
CA ASP A 241 -21.89 38.77 29.24
C ASP A 241 -21.88 39.84 30.34
N ARG A 242 -22.76 40.85 30.21
CA ARG A 242 -22.88 41.97 31.17
C ARG A 242 -23.30 41.53 32.57
N HIS A 243 -23.74 40.29 32.74
CA HIS A 243 -24.17 39.69 34.01
C HIS A 243 -23.15 38.68 34.54
N GLY A 244 -21.96 38.57 33.94
CA GLY A 244 -20.92 37.64 34.36
C GLY A 244 -21.21 36.19 33.98
N VAL A 245 -22.12 35.94 33.03
CA VAL A 245 -22.41 34.59 32.54
C VAL A 245 -21.47 34.26 31.38
N PRO A 246 -20.75 33.12 31.42
CA PRO A 246 -19.89 32.71 30.33
C PRO A 246 -20.72 32.46 29.06
N ARG A 247 -20.34 33.14 27.99
CA ARG A 247 -20.93 33.07 26.66
C ARG A 247 -19.96 32.36 25.73
N SER A 248 -20.39 31.24 25.13
CA SER A 248 -19.63 30.59 24.07
C SER A 248 -19.67 31.49 22.82
N PRO A 249 -18.54 31.99 22.32
CA PRO A 249 -18.53 32.82 21.12
C PRO A 249 -18.90 31.99 19.88
N LYS A 250 -19.63 32.56 18.91
CA LYS A 250 -19.79 31.97 17.56
C LYS A 250 -18.53 32.14 16.69
N ASP A 251 -17.37 32.36 17.32
CA ASP A 251 -16.13 32.69 16.62
C ASP A 251 -15.56 31.44 15.93
N LEU A 252 -14.69 31.65 14.94
CA LEU A 252 -13.94 30.56 14.32
C LEU A 252 -13.12 29.79 15.39
N PRO A 253 -12.94 28.45 15.24
CA PRO A 253 -12.15 27.67 16.17
C PRO A 253 -10.75 28.25 16.31
N ARG A 254 -10.29 28.48 17.55
CA ARG A 254 -8.94 28.95 17.82
C ARG A 254 -8.11 27.82 18.38
N ILE A 255 -6.91 27.64 17.85
CA ILE A 255 -5.96 26.64 18.36
C ILE A 255 -5.12 27.23 19.49
N ASN A 256 -4.86 26.44 20.53
CA ASN A 256 -3.87 26.81 21.53
C ASN A 256 -2.47 26.47 21.01
N TYR A 257 -1.76 27.46 20.45
CA TYR A 257 -0.44 27.27 19.85
C TYR A 257 0.62 26.76 20.84
N ASP A 258 0.54 27.14 22.12
CA ASP A 258 1.49 26.70 23.15
C ASP A 258 1.38 25.20 23.46
N GLN A 259 0.23 24.60 23.13
CA GLN A 259 -0.08 23.19 23.35
C GLN A 259 -0.24 22.41 22.05
N ALA A 260 -0.04 23.06 20.90
CA ALA A 260 -0.19 22.44 19.60
C ALA A 260 1.06 21.65 19.21
N THR A 261 0.84 20.46 18.64
CA THR A 261 1.87 19.73 17.92
C THR A 261 2.02 20.34 16.54
N VAL A 262 3.26 20.67 16.16
CA VAL A 262 3.60 21.26 14.87
C VAL A 262 4.18 20.19 13.94
N LEU A 263 3.68 20.14 12.71
CA LEU A 263 4.20 19.30 11.64
C LEU A 263 4.73 20.21 10.53
N GLU A 264 6.00 20.03 10.18
CA GLU A 264 6.66 20.75 9.10
C GLU A 264 6.35 20.05 7.77
N VAL A 265 5.75 20.78 6.83
CA VAL A 265 5.44 20.33 5.48
C VAL A 265 6.51 20.85 4.53
N PRO A 266 7.30 19.98 3.88
CA PRO A 266 8.31 20.42 2.92
C PRO A 266 7.67 20.97 1.63
N ALA A 267 8.42 21.81 0.93
CA ALA A 267 8.08 22.26 -0.41
C ALA A 267 8.05 21.06 -1.39
N SER A 268 6.92 20.85 -2.05
CA SER A 268 6.71 19.75 -3.00
C SER A 268 5.54 20.04 -3.94
N THR A 269 5.72 19.71 -5.22
CA THR A 269 4.64 19.74 -6.22
C THR A 269 3.69 18.55 -6.10
N ALA A 270 4.11 17.47 -5.45
CA ALA A 270 3.27 16.31 -5.16
C ALA A 270 2.86 16.26 -3.68
N PRO A 271 1.72 15.62 -3.34
CA PRO A 271 1.35 15.37 -1.95
C PRO A 271 2.43 14.58 -1.19
N VAL A 272 2.75 15.03 0.02
CA VAL A 272 3.68 14.39 0.95
C VAL A 272 2.97 13.99 2.23
N GLU A 273 3.50 12.99 2.93
CA GLU A 273 3.02 12.60 4.26
C GLU A 273 4.08 12.93 5.30
N VAL A 274 3.68 13.75 6.27
CA VAL A 274 4.51 14.16 7.41
C VAL A 274 3.83 13.71 8.69
N TRP A 275 4.62 13.49 9.74
CA TRP A 275 4.09 12.98 10.98
C TRP A 275 4.85 13.52 12.19
N SER A 276 4.16 13.54 13.33
CA SER A 276 4.76 13.84 14.63
C SER A 276 3.99 13.13 15.73
N GLN A 277 4.66 12.83 16.84
CA GLN A 277 3.97 12.36 18.04
C GLN A 277 3.19 13.51 18.66
N LEU A 278 1.90 13.28 18.97
CA LEU A 278 1.09 14.29 19.64
C LEU A 278 1.59 14.52 21.07
N GLY A 279 1.64 15.78 21.47
CA GLY A 279 1.93 16.17 22.85
C GLY A 279 0.78 15.81 23.81
N ASP A 280 1.11 15.56 25.07
CA ASP A 280 0.16 15.13 26.11
C ASP A 280 -1.01 16.12 26.31
N ALA A 281 -0.78 17.41 26.09
CA ALA A 281 -1.79 18.46 26.21
C ALA A 281 -2.97 18.30 25.23
N VAL A 282 -2.79 17.57 24.12
CA VAL A 282 -3.87 17.25 23.18
C VAL A 282 -4.84 16.22 23.76
N GLY A 283 -4.39 15.40 24.72
CA GLY A 283 -5.21 14.42 25.42
C GLY A 283 -5.61 13.19 24.57
N ALA A 284 -5.00 12.99 23.41
CA ALA A 284 -5.28 11.85 22.55
C ALA A 284 -4.82 10.54 23.19
N LYS A 285 -5.74 9.56 23.32
CA LYS A 285 -5.46 8.24 23.90
C LYS A 285 -6.08 7.13 23.06
N PRO A 286 -5.42 5.98 22.87
CA PRO A 286 -5.97 4.84 22.15
C PRO A 286 -7.36 4.44 22.66
N GLY A 287 -8.30 4.23 21.73
CA GLY A 287 -9.67 3.84 22.02
C GLY A 287 -10.56 4.94 22.60
N LYS A 288 -10.12 6.20 22.62
CA LYS A 288 -10.89 7.34 23.13
C LYS A 288 -11.14 8.38 22.03
N PRO A 289 -12.30 9.05 22.06
CA PRO A 289 -12.52 10.24 21.26
C PRO A 289 -11.62 11.38 21.74
N VAL A 290 -11.21 12.25 20.81
CA VAL A 290 -10.44 13.46 21.08
C VAL A 290 -10.96 14.59 20.19
N ASN A 291 -11.15 15.77 20.79
CA ASN A 291 -11.44 16.99 20.04
C ASN A 291 -10.13 17.71 19.76
N VAL A 292 -9.85 17.98 18.48
CA VAL A 292 -8.67 18.72 18.06
C VAL A 292 -9.07 19.88 17.16
N VAL A 293 -8.32 20.96 17.21
CA VAL A 293 -8.33 22.01 16.19
C VAL A 293 -7.12 21.80 15.31
N VAL A 294 -7.36 21.81 13.99
CA VAL A 294 -6.32 21.70 12.97
C VAL A 294 -6.24 23.00 12.21
N PHE A 295 -5.05 23.58 12.14
CA PHE A 295 -4.77 24.79 11.39
C PHE A 295 -3.59 24.57 10.45
N ALA A 296 -3.70 25.00 9.20
CA ALA A 296 -2.61 24.95 8.23
C ALA A 296 -2.24 26.37 7.80
N GLU A 297 -0.94 26.64 7.68
CA GLU A 297 -0.46 27.93 7.17
C GLU A 297 -0.90 28.17 5.72
N ARG A 298 -0.89 29.45 5.32
CA ARG A 298 -1.26 29.85 3.96
C ARG A 298 -0.37 29.15 2.94
N GLY A 299 -1.00 28.52 1.94
CA GLY A 299 -0.30 27.77 0.88
C GLY A 299 -0.16 26.28 1.17
N VAL A 300 -0.47 25.82 2.38
CA VAL A 300 -0.50 24.40 2.74
C VAL A 300 -1.91 23.83 2.56
N SER A 301 -2.07 22.91 1.60
CA SER A 301 -3.32 22.18 1.37
C SER A 301 -3.29 20.86 2.13
N LEU A 302 -4.28 20.63 2.99
CA LEU A 302 -4.44 19.35 3.71
C LEU A 302 -5.30 18.39 2.91
N LEU A 303 -4.82 17.17 2.68
CA LEU A 303 -5.49 16.13 1.90
C LEU A 303 -5.86 14.91 2.75
N GLY A 304 -5.36 14.82 3.97
CA GLY A 304 -5.66 13.73 4.89
C GLY A 304 -5.03 13.94 6.26
N LEU A 305 -5.67 13.37 7.28
CA LEU A 305 -5.21 13.37 8.67
C LEU A 305 -5.57 12.04 9.31
N ALA A 306 -4.68 11.46 10.09
CA ALA A 306 -4.96 10.29 10.91
C ALA A 306 -4.25 10.39 12.27
N LEU A 307 -4.98 10.06 13.35
CA LEU A 307 -4.44 9.91 14.69
C LEU A 307 -4.36 8.43 15.05
N VAL A 308 -3.15 7.88 15.05
CA VAL A 308 -2.91 6.44 15.17
C VAL A 308 -2.09 6.14 16.43
N PRO A 309 -2.42 5.10 17.22
CA PRO A 309 -1.56 4.65 18.31
C PRO A 309 -0.15 4.30 17.83
N LEU A 310 0.87 4.71 18.58
CA LEU A 310 2.23 4.24 18.31
C LEU A 310 2.30 2.72 18.45
N SER A 311 3.05 2.07 17.58
CA SER A 311 3.26 0.62 17.55
C SER A 311 4.75 0.32 17.47
N ASP A 312 5.16 -0.85 17.95
CA ASP A 312 6.53 -1.31 17.76
C ASP A 312 6.66 -1.97 16.38
N GLU A 313 7.86 -1.89 15.80
CA GLU A 313 8.16 -2.58 14.54
C GLU A 313 8.09 -4.10 14.71
N LEU A 314 7.84 -4.84 13.63
CA LEU A 314 7.79 -6.30 13.70
C LEU A 314 9.14 -6.86 14.19
N PRO A 315 9.14 -7.79 15.17
CA PRO A 315 10.39 -8.34 15.70
C PRO A 315 11.14 -9.12 14.60
N PRO A 316 12.47 -9.19 14.67
CA PRO A 316 13.23 -10.06 13.78
C PRO A 316 12.81 -11.52 13.98
N PRO A 317 12.90 -12.36 12.93
CA PRO A 317 12.61 -13.77 13.07
C PRO A 317 13.56 -14.41 14.09
N PRO A 318 13.10 -15.40 14.86
CA PRO A 318 13.96 -16.09 15.81
C PRO A 318 15.18 -16.69 15.08
N PRO A 319 16.37 -16.67 15.70
CA PRO A 319 17.54 -17.31 15.12
C PRO A 319 17.26 -18.79 14.88
N LYS A 320 17.68 -19.31 13.72
CA LYS A 320 17.55 -20.75 13.43
C LYS A 320 18.35 -21.54 14.47
N PRO A 321 17.82 -22.66 15.00
CA PRO A 321 18.59 -23.52 15.91
C PRO A 321 19.90 -23.93 15.25
N TRP A 322 21.01 -23.77 15.97
CA TRP A 322 22.31 -24.24 15.50
C TRP A 322 22.27 -25.76 15.33
N LYS A 323 22.57 -26.23 14.11
CA LYS A 323 22.79 -27.65 13.84
C LYS A 323 24.31 -27.88 13.82
N PRO A 324 24.86 -28.74 14.70
CA PRO A 324 26.26 -29.14 14.57
C PRO A 324 26.48 -29.72 13.17
N GLY A 325 27.53 -29.29 12.49
CA GLY A 325 27.95 -29.90 11.23
C GLY A 325 28.18 -31.39 11.45
N GLN A 326 27.60 -32.23 10.61
CA GLN A 326 28.01 -33.62 10.53
C GLN A 326 29.51 -33.60 10.20
N LYS A 327 30.33 -34.17 11.10
CA LYS A 327 31.73 -34.46 10.76
C LYS A 327 31.70 -35.35 9.53
N GLU A 328 32.38 -34.94 8.48
CA GLU A 328 32.74 -35.84 7.38
C GLU A 328 33.61 -36.95 8.01
N GLU A 329 33.08 -38.17 8.07
CA GLU A 329 33.82 -39.40 8.34
C GLU A 329 34.34 -40.00 7.03
#